data_AF-A0A536AZ56-F1
#
_entry.id   AF-A0A536AZ56-F1
#
_cell.length_a   1.000
_cell.length_b   1.000
_cell.length_c   1.000
_cell.angle_alpha   90.00
_cell.angle_beta   90.00
_cell.angle_gamma   90.00
#
_symmetry.space_group_name_H-M   'P 1'
#
loop_
_entity.id
_entity.type
_entity.pdbx_description
1 polymer ?
#
loop_
_entity_poly.entity_id
_entity_poly.type
_entity_poly.pdbx_seq_one_letter_code
_entity_poly.pdbx_strand_id
1 'polypeptide(L)'
;VFPVSAIGGPDFIANVRRALIHLPLVATGNIDLDEIPDYLRAGVVGFGVGGPLIRTDLLERGDLGGVIANAERYLNATRRPATN
;
A
#
# COMPACT_ATOMS: atom_id res chain seq x y z
N VAL A 1 -1.62 6.66 8.11
CA VAL A 1 -2.49 7.68 7.50
C VAL A 1 -3.67 6.97 6.88
N PHE A 2 -4.88 7.21 7.39
CA PHE A 2 -6.11 6.52 7.01
C PHE A 2 -7.30 7.48 7.07
N PRO A 3 -8.27 7.39 6.14
CA PRO A 3 -8.24 6.68 4.86
C PRO A 3 -7.52 7.51 3.78
N VAL A 4 -6.36 7.05 3.31
CA VAL A 4 -5.43 7.90 2.54
C VAL A 4 -5.98 8.37 1.18
N SER A 5 -6.74 7.53 0.47
CA SER A 5 -7.31 7.87 -0.84
C SER A 5 -8.35 8.98 -0.74
N ALA A 6 -9.19 8.97 0.30
CA ALA A 6 -10.23 9.97 0.51
C ALA A 6 -9.70 11.36 0.92
N ILE A 7 -8.44 11.45 1.36
CA ILE A 7 -7.84 12.70 1.85
C ILE A 7 -6.76 13.26 0.92
N GLY A 8 -6.66 12.76 -0.31
CA GLY A 8 -5.75 13.28 -1.34
C GLY A 8 -4.54 12.40 -1.66
N GLY A 9 -4.51 11.15 -1.17
CA GLY A 9 -3.60 10.13 -1.68
C GLY A 9 -2.11 10.44 -1.50
N PRO A 10 -1.25 10.08 -2.48
CA PRO A 10 0.19 10.30 -2.42
C PRO A 10 0.58 11.78 -2.26
N ASP A 11 -0.16 12.71 -2.88
CA ASP A 11 0.12 14.15 -2.78
C ASP A 11 -0.09 14.68 -1.35
N PHE A 12 -1.13 14.20 -0.68
CA PHE A 12 -1.35 14.51 0.73
C PHE A 12 -0.18 14.00 1.60
N ILE A 13 0.28 12.76 1.36
CA ILE A 13 1.43 12.19 2.06
C ILE A 13 2.68 13.05 1.85
N ALA A 14 2.98 13.44 0.61
CA ALA A 14 4.15 14.25 0.29
C ALA A 14 4.11 15.61 1.01
N ASN A 15 2.94 16.25 1.07
CA ASN A 15 2.76 17.51 1.80
C ASN A 15 2.93 17.33 3.32
N VAL A 16 2.35 16.28 3.92
CA VAL A 16 2.54 15.98 5.34
C VAL A 16 4.02 15.72 5.66
N ARG A 17 4.73 14.96 4.81
CA ARG A 17 6.16 14.68 4.99
C ARG A 17 7.03 15.93 4.94
N ARG A 18 6.67 16.96 4.17
CA ARG A 18 7.41 18.24 4.15
C ARG A 18 7.39 18.92 5.51
N ALA A 19 6.26 18.83 6.23
CA ALA A 19 6.12 19.41 7.57
C ALA A 19 6.67 18.49 8.67
N LEU A 20 6.50 17.17 8.53
CA LEU A 20 6.79 16.16 9.56
C LEU A 20 7.87 15.17 9.10
N ILE A 21 9.04 15.69 8.71
CA ILE A 21 10.10 14.93 8.02
C ILE A 21 10.62 13.68 8.75
N HIS A 22 10.49 13.65 10.07
CA HIS A 22 11.04 12.60 10.94
C HIS A 22 10.04 11.47 11.23
N LEU A 23 8.76 11.63 10.88
CA LEU A 23 7.74 10.64 11.18
C LEU A 23 7.69 9.55 10.10
N PRO A 24 7.82 8.26 10.45
CA PRO A 24 7.51 7.18 9.54
C PRO A 24 6.00 7.13 9.28
N LEU A 25 5.61 7.27 8.01
CA LEU A 25 4.20 7.22 7.62
C LEU A 25 3.88 5.89 6.95
N VAL A 26 2.79 5.26 7.40
CA VAL A 26 2.17 4.10 6.74
C VAL A 26 0.93 4.59 5.99
N ALA A 27 0.82 4.34 4.68
CA ALA A 27 -0.39 4.64 3.92
C ALA A 27 -1.41 3.51 4.08
N THR A 28 -2.65 3.83 4.45
CA THR A 28 -3.67 2.83 4.76
C THR A 28 -5.00 3.21 4.11
N GLY A 29 -5.65 2.21 3.50
CA GLY A 29 -6.99 2.30 2.94
C GLY A 29 -7.05 1.91 1.47
N ASN A 30 -7.41 0.65 1.21
CA ASN A 30 -7.67 0.06 -0.11
C ASN A 30 -6.74 0.54 -1.23
N ILE A 31 -5.43 0.49 -0.96
CA ILE A 31 -4.40 0.85 -1.94
C ILE A 31 -4.28 -0.27 -2.97
N ASP A 32 -4.46 0.07 -4.24
CA ASP A 32 -4.31 -0.86 -5.34
C ASP A 32 -2.83 -1.08 -5.69
N LEU A 33 -2.54 -2.20 -6.36
CA LEU A 33 -1.17 -2.66 -6.61
C LEU A 33 -0.36 -1.66 -7.45
N ASP A 34 -1.02 -1.02 -8.40
CA ASP A 34 -0.48 -0.04 -9.34
C ASP A 34 -0.20 1.33 -8.70
N GLU A 35 -0.85 1.65 -7.57
CA GLU A 35 -0.63 2.89 -6.81
C GLU A 35 0.59 2.83 -5.87
N ILE A 36 1.06 1.62 -5.53
CA ILE A 36 2.16 1.41 -4.58
C ILE A 36 3.42 2.25 -4.92
N PRO A 37 3.87 2.34 -6.19
CA PRO A 37 5.03 3.16 -6.55
C PRO A 37 4.85 4.65 -6.24
N ASP A 38 3.63 5.20 -6.36
CA ASP A 38 3.35 6.60 -6.04
C ASP A 38 3.50 6.88 -4.55
N TYR A 39 2.96 6.01 -3.71
CA TYR A 39 3.09 6.12 -2.25
C TYR A 39 4.54 5.93 -1.77
N LEU A 40 5.28 5.01 -2.39
CA LEU A 40 6.71 4.83 -2.10
C LEU A 40 7.51 6.10 -2.43
N ARG A 41 7.22 6.74 -3.58
CA ARG A 41 7.81 8.03 -3.98
C ARG A 41 7.40 9.17 -3.07
N ALA A 42 6.15 9.17 -2.58
CA ALA A 42 5.70 10.10 -1.56
C ALA A 42 6.36 9.88 -0.19
N GLY A 43 7.14 8.80 -0.03
CA GLY A 43 7.98 8.56 1.14
C GLY A 43 7.31 7.76 2.24
N VAL A 44 6.23 7.01 1.99
CA VAL A 44 5.71 6.10 3.02
C VAL A 44 6.74 5.02 3.34
N VAL A 45 6.72 4.48 4.56
CA VAL A 45 7.58 3.36 4.97
C VAL A 45 6.84 2.03 4.98
N GLY A 46 5.53 2.05 4.73
CA GLY A 46 4.72 0.84 4.74
C GLY A 46 3.29 1.09 4.30
N PHE A 47 2.53 0.01 4.23
CA PHE A 47 1.18 -0.04 3.69
C PHE A 47 0.24 -0.82 4.61
N GLY A 48 -0.96 -0.31 4.81
CA GLY A 48 -2.09 -1.08 5.34
C GLY A 48 -3.10 -1.33 4.23
N VAL A 49 -3.11 -2.55 3.70
CA VAL A 49 -3.97 -2.97 2.58
C VAL A 49 -5.04 -3.94 3.07
N GLY A 50 -6.30 -3.66 2.73
CA GLY A 50 -7.47 -4.47 3.11
C GLY A 50 -8.03 -5.26 1.93
N GLY A 51 -9.18 -4.82 1.42
CA GLY A 51 -9.94 -5.53 0.38
C GLY A 51 -9.14 -5.90 -0.88
N PRO A 52 -8.30 -5.02 -1.43
CA PRO A 52 -7.47 -5.36 -2.59
C PRO A 52 -6.49 -6.53 -2.34
N LEU A 53 -6.02 -6.72 -1.10
CA LEU A 53 -5.16 -7.85 -0.72
C LEU A 53 -5.98 -9.12 -0.50
N ILE A 54 -7.09 -9.01 0.25
CA ILE A 54 -7.98 -10.13 0.57
C ILE A 54 -9.24 -10.04 -0.31
N ARG A 55 -9.09 -10.47 -1.55
CA ARG A 55 -10.16 -10.43 -2.55
C ARG A 55 -11.27 -11.43 -2.25
N THR A 56 -12.50 -10.95 -2.06
CA THR A 56 -13.66 -11.79 -1.72
C THR A 56 -13.99 -12.81 -2.81
N ASP A 57 -13.89 -12.42 -4.09
CA ASP A 57 -14.18 -13.33 -5.21
C ASP A 57 -13.22 -14.54 -5.27
N LEU A 58 -12.00 -14.37 -4.78
CA LEU A 58 -10.99 -15.42 -4.64
C LEU A 58 -11.38 -16.41 -3.54
N LEU A 59 -11.88 -15.89 -2.43
CA LEU A 59 -12.36 -16.68 -1.30
C LEU A 59 -13.63 -17.45 -1.65
N GLU A 60 -14.59 -16.81 -2.30
CA GLU A 60 -15.89 -17.40 -2.68
C GLU A 60 -15.72 -18.60 -3.61
N ARG A 61 -14.74 -18.57 -4.51
CA ARG A 61 -14.42 -19.70 -5.40
C ARG A 61 -13.49 -20.75 -4.78
N GLY A 62 -13.01 -20.55 -3.54
CA GLY A 62 -12.06 -21.43 -2.88
C GLY A 62 -10.65 -21.44 -3.50
N ASP A 63 -10.27 -20.38 -4.22
CA ASP A 63 -9.01 -20.29 -4.95
C ASP A 63 -7.87 -19.81 -4.05
N LEU A 64 -7.40 -20.69 -3.18
CA LEU A 64 -6.27 -20.44 -2.28
C LEU A 64 -5.00 -20.05 -3.06
N GLY A 65 -4.78 -20.65 -4.24
CA GLY A 65 -3.64 -20.33 -5.09
C GLY A 65 -3.63 -18.88 -5.55
N GLY A 66 -4.79 -18.37 -5.96
CA GLY A 66 -4.96 -16.97 -6.34
C GLY A 66 -4.85 -16.00 -5.16
N VAL A 67 -5.28 -16.39 -3.95
CA VAL A 67 -5.07 -15.58 -2.72
C VAL A 67 -3.58 -15.42 -2.44
N ILE A 68 -2.84 -16.53 -2.46
CA ILE A 68 -1.38 -16.53 -2.23
C ILE A 68 -0.68 -15.70 -3.32
N ALA A 69 -1.02 -15.92 -4.60
CA ALA A 69 -0.45 -15.18 -5.71
C ALA A 69 -0.72 -13.66 -5.59
N ASN A 70 -1.91 -13.25 -5.12
CA ASN A 70 -2.21 -11.84 -4.88
C ASN A 70 -1.36 -11.27 -3.73
N ALA A 71 -1.24 -12.00 -2.62
CA ALA A 71 -0.38 -11.60 -1.50
C ALA A 71 1.09 -11.47 -1.90
N GLU A 72 1.61 -12.38 -2.71
CA GLU A 72 2.97 -12.32 -3.27
C GLU A 72 3.18 -11.08 -4.14
N ARG A 73 2.20 -10.71 -4.98
CA ARG A 73 2.27 -9.48 -5.78
C ARG A 73 2.39 -8.25 -4.89
N TYR A 74 1.56 -8.14 -3.84
CA TYR A 74 1.65 -7.03 -2.87
C TYR A 74 2.97 -7.04 -2.11
N LEU A 75 3.46 -8.21 -1.70
CA LEU A 75 4.75 -8.33 -1.03
C LEU A 75 5.90 -7.86 -1.93
N ASN A 76 5.88 -8.25 -3.21
CA ASN A 76 6.89 -7.85 -4.18
C ASN A 76 6.82 -6.35 -4.48
N ALA A 77 5.63 -5.78 -4.63
CA ALA A 77 5.45 -4.36 -4.92
C ALA A 77 5.83 -3.45 -3.74
N THR A 78 5.67 -3.91 -2.50
CA THR A 78 5.96 -3.12 -1.29
C THR A 78 7.39 -3.26 -0.77
N ARG A 79 8.15 -4.27 -1.22
CA ARG A 79 9.56 -4.42 -0.86
C ARG A 79 10.37 -3.24 -1.37
N ARG A 80 11.08 -2.55 -0.47
CA ARG A 80 12.16 -1.65 -0.86
C ARG A 80 13.41 -2.48 -1.17
N PRO A 81 14.20 -2.11 -2.21
CA PRO A 81 15.56 -2.59 -2.33
C PRO A 81 16.28 -2.27 -1.01
N ALA A 82 17.07 -3.19 -0.48
CA ALA A 82 17.92 -2.90 0.66
C ALA A 82 18.82 -1.72 0.28
N THR A 83 18.59 -0.57 0.91
CA THR A 83 19.48 0.58 0.83
C THR A 83 20.70 0.25 1.66
N ASN A 84 21.82 -0.03 0.99
CA ASN A 84 23.14 -0.10 1.60
C ASN A 84 23.67 1.32 1.85
#